data_AF-M5J4Y6-F1
#
_entry.id   AF-M5J4Y6-F1
#
_cell.length_a   1.000
_cell.length_b   1.000
_cell.length_c   1.000
_cell.angle_alpha   90.00
_cell.angle_beta   90.00
_cell.angle_gamma   90.00
#
_symmetry.space_group_name_H-M   'P 1'
#
loop_
_entity.id
_entity.type
_entity.pdbx_description
1 polymer ?
#
loop_
_entity_poly.entity_id
_entity_poly.type
_entity_poly.pdbx_seq_one_letter_code
_entity_poly.pdbx_strand_id
1 'polypeptide(L)'
;MKIKKSQIIGNTLSIMICAMLGGSLRYWLSQVIPLWPMLGVNLSGCLILGGLTFYWLERKPLAEWITVGLGTGLLGAFTSFSSFTLDVVKMTSPGLVWGYVLLGIGGGLLATASGCYIGYYLGTREVRR
;
A
#
# COMPACT_ATOMS: atom_id res chain seq x y z
N MET A 1 -24.54 13.96 14.44
CA MET A 1 -23.33 13.10 14.42
C MET A 1 -22.12 13.94 14.84
N LYS A 2 -21.76 13.98 16.14
CA LYS A 2 -20.64 14.78 16.65
C LYS A 2 -19.37 13.93 16.64
N ILE A 3 -18.55 14.06 15.60
CA ILE A 3 -17.19 13.50 15.61
C ILE A 3 -16.45 14.19 16.77
N LYS A 4 -15.97 13.43 17.77
CA LYS A 4 -15.21 14.00 18.88
C LYS A 4 -13.92 14.60 18.29
N LYS A 5 -13.68 15.89 18.51
CA LYS A 5 -12.51 16.64 18.03
C LYS A 5 -11.17 15.92 18.32
N SER A 6 -11.10 15.16 19.42
CA SER A 6 -9.93 14.33 19.77
C SER A 6 -9.63 13.21 18.77
N GLN A 7 -10.65 12.64 18.11
CA GLN A 7 -10.50 11.56 17.14
C GLN A 7 -9.89 12.07 15.84
N ILE A 8 -10.30 13.26 15.39
CA ILE A 8 -9.71 13.93 14.21
C ILE A 8 -8.22 14.18 14.44
N ILE A 9 -7.86 14.72 15.61
CA ILE A 9 -6.46 15.00 15.95
C ILE A 9 -5.64 13.70 15.98
N GLY A 10 -6.17 12.65 16.61
CA GLY A 10 -5.52 11.33 16.67
C GLY A 10 -5.29 10.73 15.27
N ASN A 11 -6.29 10.76 14.40
CA ASN A 11 -6.19 10.25 13.04
C ASN A 11 -5.15 11.04 12.23
N THR A 12 -5.20 12.38 12.26
CA THR A 12 -4.24 13.22 11.54
C THR A 12 -2.82 12.97 11.99
N LEU A 13 -2.57 12.89 13.30
CA LEU A 13 -1.24 12.61 13.83
C LEU A 13 -0.74 11.23 13.39
N SER A 14 -1.63 10.23 13.42
CA SER A 14 -1.28 8.89 12.95
C SER A 14 -0.95 8.87 11.47
N ILE A 15 -1.73 9.57 10.62
CA ILE A 15 -1.44 9.70 9.18
C ILE A 15 -0.05 10.32 8.98
N MET A 16 0.25 11.42 9.68
CA MET A 16 1.53 12.13 9.53
C MET A 16 2.73 11.23 9.86
N ILE A 17 2.72 10.58 11.02
CA ILE A 17 3.82 9.71 11.46
C ILE A 17 3.98 8.53 10.49
N CYS A 18 2.87 7.87 10.15
CA CYS A 18 2.90 6.73 9.24
C CYS A 18 3.34 7.14 7.83
N ALA A 19 2.92 8.30 7.32
CA ALA A 19 3.34 8.80 6.02
C ALA A 19 4.85 9.10 5.97
N MET A 20 5.43 9.68 7.03
CA MET A 20 6.88 9.89 7.12
C MET A 20 7.65 8.57 7.05
N LEU A 21 7.16 7.55 7.76
CA LEU A 21 7.76 6.22 7.72
C LEU A 21 7.60 5.57 6.34
N GLY A 22 6.42 5.69 5.72
CA GLY A 22 6.11 5.08 4.42
C GLY A 22 6.97 5.66 3.30
N GLY A 23 7.10 6.99 3.25
CA GLY A 23 7.98 7.67 2.29
C GLY A 23 9.46 7.33 2.49
N SER A 24 9.92 7.23 3.75
CA SER A 24 11.29 6.82 4.06
C SER A 24 11.57 5.38 3.64
N LEU A 25 10.63 4.47 3.90
CA LEU A 25 10.74 3.07 3.51
C LEU A 25 10.72 2.91 1.99
N ARG A 26 9.87 3.67 1.27
CA ARG A 26 9.89 3.73 -0.19
C ARG A 26 11.25 4.16 -0.72
N TYR A 27 11.82 5.23 -0.15
CA TYR A 27 13.13 5.72 -0.57
C TYR A 27 14.20 4.64 -0.38
N TRP A 28 14.25 4.01 0.81
CA TRP A 28 15.22 2.96 1.10
C TRP A 28 15.05 1.74 0.18
N LEU A 29 13.83 1.25 -0.02
CA LEU A 29 13.55 0.15 -0.94
C LEU A 29 13.92 0.48 -2.39
N SER A 30 13.74 1.74 -2.80
CA SER A 30 14.12 2.18 -4.14
C SER A 30 15.63 2.16 -4.37
N GLN A 31 16.46 2.16 -3.31
CA GLN A 31 17.92 2.03 -3.44
C GLN A 31 18.39 0.57 -3.54
N VAL A 32 17.65 -0.37 -2.96
CA VAL A 32 18.05 -1.79 -2.89
C VAL A 32 17.44 -2.65 -3.99
N ILE A 33 16.33 -2.23 -4.60
CA ILE A 33 15.72 -2.94 -5.73
C ILE A 33 16.49 -2.60 -7.01
N PRO A 34 17.14 -3.58 -7.66
CA PRO A 34 18.06 -3.32 -8.77
C PRO A 34 17.35 -3.01 -10.10
N LEU A 35 16.14 -3.57 -10.31
CA LEU A 35 15.38 -3.41 -11.53
C LEU A 35 14.00 -2.84 -11.22
N TRP A 36 13.67 -1.72 -11.87
CA TRP A 36 12.36 -1.06 -11.77
C TRP A 36 11.89 -0.87 -10.31
N PRO A 37 12.66 -0.12 -9.51
CA PRO A 37 12.42 0.03 -8.07
C PRO A 37 10.99 0.49 -7.74
N MET A 38 10.45 1.46 -8.47
CA MET A 38 9.09 1.97 -8.23
C MET A 38 8.01 0.92 -8.51
N LEU A 39 8.21 0.06 -9.52
CA LEU A 39 7.31 -1.05 -9.79
C LEU A 39 7.32 -2.03 -8.62
N GLY A 40 8.51 -2.46 -8.17
CA GLY A 40 8.64 -3.38 -7.03
C GLY A 40 8.02 -2.84 -5.74
N VAL A 41 8.29 -1.55 -5.43
CA VAL A 41 7.67 -0.86 -4.29
C VAL A 41 6.15 -0.86 -4.42
N ASN A 42 5.60 -0.40 -5.55
CA ASN A 42 4.15 -0.31 -5.73
C ASN A 42 3.47 -1.68 -5.63
N LEU A 43 4.03 -2.71 -6.26
CA LEU A 43 3.48 -4.07 -6.22
C LEU A 43 3.48 -4.65 -4.80
N SER A 44 4.57 -4.47 -4.05
CA SER A 44 4.62 -4.90 -2.64
C SER A 44 3.60 -4.14 -1.78
N GLY A 45 3.42 -2.83 -2.03
CA GLY A 45 2.43 -2.02 -1.34
C GLY A 45 1.00 -2.47 -1.63
N CYS A 46 0.67 -2.78 -2.89
CA CYS A 46 -0.63 -3.34 -3.29
C CYS A 46 -0.92 -4.67 -2.57
N LEU A 47 0.07 -5.57 -2.51
CA LEU A 47 -0.07 -6.85 -1.80
C LEU A 47 -0.34 -6.63 -0.30
N ILE A 48 0.45 -5.78 0.36
CA ILE A 48 0.29 -5.50 1.79
C ILE A 48 -1.06 -4.84 2.06
N LEU A 49 -1.48 -3.87 1.24
CA LEU A 49 -2.75 -3.18 1.39
C LEU A 49 -3.93 -4.15 1.29
N GLY A 50 -3.99 -4.97 0.24
CA GLY A 50 -5.05 -5.98 0.10
C GLY A 50 -5.10 -6.96 1.28
N GLY A 51 -3.94 -7.41 1.74
CA GLY A 51 -3.82 -8.29 2.91
C GLY A 51 -4.33 -7.65 4.20
N LEU A 52 -3.90 -6.43 4.51
CA LEU A 52 -4.35 -5.72 5.70
C LEU A 52 -5.85 -5.44 5.66
N THR A 53 -6.38 -5.01 4.51
CA THR A 53 -7.81 -4.73 4.35
C THR A 53 -8.65 -5.96 4.67
N PHE A 54 -8.36 -7.12 4.07
CA PHE A 54 -9.16 -8.32 4.31
C PHE A 54 -8.90 -8.97 5.67
N TYR A 55 -7.67 -8.92 6.15
CA TYR A 55 -7.36 -9.41 7.49
C TYR A 55 -8.14 -8.66 8.58
N TRP A 56 -8.28 -7.33 8.46
CA TRP A 56 -9.07 -6.54 9.40
C TRP A 56 -10.58 -6.64 9.19
N LEU A 57 -11.04 -6.89 7.96
CA LEU A 57 -12.46 -7.18 7.71
C LEU A 57 -12.91 -8.47 8.41
N GLU A 58 -12.05 -9.49 8.44
CA GLU A 58 -12.34 -10.77 9.06
C GLU A 58 -12.11 -10.77 10.59
N ARG A 59 -11.33 -9.81 11.11
CA ARG A 59 -11.08 -9.63 12.55
C ARG A 59 -11.97 -8.53 13.14
N LYS A 60 -11.91 -8.38 14.48
CA LYS A 60 -12.46 -7.20 15.15
C LYS A 60 -11.86 -5.92 14.54
N PRO A 61 -12.68 -4.90 14.25
CA PRO A 61 -12.19 -3.65 13.69
C PRO A 61 -11.14 -3.03 14.61
N LEU A 62 -9.99 -2.70 14.05
CA LEU A 62 -8.96 -1.93 14.76
C LEU A 62 -9.47 -0.53 15.08
N ALA A 63 -8.79 0.13 16.02
CA ALA A 63 -9.02 1.54 16.27
C ALA A 63 -8.80 2.33 14.96
N GLU A 64 -9.72 3.25 14.66
CA GLU A 64 -9.76 3.99 13.39
C GLU A 64 -8.43 4.66 13.04
N TRP A 65 -7.75 5.24 14.04
CA TRP A 65 -6.46 5.90 13.86
C TRP A 65 -5.38 4.95 13.32
N ILE A 66 -5.42 3.67 13.68
CA ILE A 66 -4.48 2.64 13.17
C ILE A 66 -4.79 2.33 11.71
N THR A 67 -6.06 2.08 11.40
CA THR A 67 -6.51 1.74 10.04
C THR A 67 -6.17 2.85 9.05
N VAL A 68 -6.47 4.10 9.43
CA VAL A 68 -6.20 5.28 8.60
C VAL A 68 -4.70 5.60 8.59
N GLY A 69 -3.99 5.43 9.70
CA GLY A 69 -2.54 5.60 9.78
C GLY A 69 -1.79 4.64 8.85
N LEU A 70 -2.08 3.34 8.92
CA LEU A 70 -1.43 2.32 8.11
C LEU A 70 -1.88 2.34 6.64
N GLY A 71 -3.18 2.49 6.38
CA GLY A 71 -3.72 2.53 5.01
C GLY A 71 -3.37 3.83 4.31
N THR A 72 -3.95 4.93 4.78
CA THR A 72 -3.82 6.25 4.13
C THR A 72 -2.45 6.87 4.35
N GLY A 73 -1.88 6.74 5.56
CA GLY A 73 -0.56 7.30 5.88
C GLY A 73 0.58 6.45 5.30
N LEU A 74 0.84 5.28 5.89
CA LEU A 74 2.00 4.44 5.59
C LEU A 74 1.96 3.94 4.14
N LEU A 75 0.94 3.18 3.77
CA LEU A 75 0.86 2.56 2.44
C LEU A 75 0.58 3.60 1.35
N GLY A 76 -0.16 4.66 1.67
CA GLY A 76 -0.38 5.79 0.78
C GLY A 76 0.91 6.55 0.44
N ALA A 77 1.82 6.76 1.40
CA ALA A 77 3.12 7.39 1.14
C ALA A 77 4.19 6.41 0.63
N PHE A 78 4.04 5.12 0.93
CA PHE A 78 4.91 4.05 0.47
C PHE A 78 4.74 3.73 -1.01
N THR A 79 3.51 3.79 -1.52
CA THR A 79 3.23 3.64 -2.96
C THR A 79 3.24 5.00 -3.65
N SER A 80 3.51 5.05 -4.96
CA SER A 80 3.54 6.32 -5.70
C SER A 80 3.13 6.16 -7.17
N PHE A 81 2.06 6.84 -7.54
CA PHE A 81 1.64 6.98 -8.93
C PHE A 81 2.49 8.01 -9.70
N SER A 82 2.92 9.09 -9.04
CA SER A 82 3.71 10.14 -9.67
C SER A 82 5.10 9.65 -10.08
N SER A 83 5.79 8.89 -9.23
CA SER A 83 7.08 8.29 -9.58
C SER A 83 6.95 7.21 -10.66
N PHE A 84 5.91 6.37 -10.59
CA PHE A 84 5.60 5.40 -11.64
C PHE A 84 5.37 6.07 -13.01
N THR A 85 4.58 7.15 -13.03
CA THR A 85 4.33 7.92 -14.26
C THR A 85 5.60 8.59 -14.78
N LEU A 86 6.44 9.10 -13.88
CA LEU A 86 7.73 9.68 -14.25
C LEU A 86 8.63 8.64 -14.93
N ASP A 87 8.65 7.39 -14.46
CA ASP A 87 9.40 6.31 -15.11
C ASP A 87 8.84 6.02 -16.52
N VAL A 88 7.51 5.97 -16.67
CA VAL A 88 6.84 5.78 -17.97
C VAL A 88 7.23 6.88 -18.96
N VAL A 89 7.20 8.15 -18.52
CA VAL A 89 7.54 9.31 -19.38
C VAL A 89 9.02 9.33 -19.76
N LYS A 90 9.90 8.82 -18.90
CA LYS A 90 11.34 8.73 -19.18
C LYS A 90 11.69 7.60 -20.15
N MET A 91 10.83 6.60 -20.30
CA MET A 91 11.07 5.48 -21.22
C MET A 91 10.86 5.91 -22.66
N THR A 92 11.81 5.55 -23.53
CA THR A 92 11.79 5.90 -24.95
C THR A 92 11.33 4.76 -25.86
N SER A 93 11.41 3.52 -25.38
CA SER A 93 10.99 2.34 -26.14
C SER A 93 9.51 2.04 -25.91
N PRO A 94 8.66 2.11 -26.96
CA PRO A 94 7.23 1.85 -26.82
C PRO A 94 6.92 0.46 -26.24
N GLY A 95 7.68 -0.56 -26.62
CA GLY A 95 7.49 -1.92 -26.10
C GLY A 95 7.76 -2.01 -24.59
N LEU A 96 8.79 -1.31 -24.10
CA LEU A 96 9.08 -1.26 -22.66
C LEU A 96 8.03 -0.45 -21.89
N VAL A 97 7.54 0.66 -22.47
CA VAL A 97 6.46 1.46 -21.89
C VAL A 97 5.22 0.59 -21.67
N TRP A 98 4.75 -0.11 -22.69
CA TRP A 98 3.59 -0.98 -22.58
C TRP A 98 3.80 -2.11 -21.58
N GLY A 99 4.97 -2.75 -21.61
CA GLY A 99 5.32 -3.79 -20.63
C GLY A 99 5.29 -3.26 -19.19
N TYR A 100 5.90 -2.11 -18.93
CA TYR A 100 5.93 -1.49 -17.61
C TYR A 100 4.53 -1.11 -17.11
N VAL A 101 3.70 -0.53 -17.98
CA VAL A 101 2.32 -0.15 -17.63
C VAL A 101 1.44 -1.37 -17.36
N LEU A 102 1.51 -2.39 -18.21
CA LEU A 102 0.76 -3.63 -18.02
C LEU A 102 1.18 -4.37 -16.75
N LEU A 103 2.48 -4.40 -16.44
CA LEU A 103 2.98 -4.98 -15.19
C LEU A 103 2.57 -4.14 -13.97
N GLY A 104 2.57 -2.81 -14.08
CA GLY A 104 2.14 -1.94 -12.98
C GLY A 104 0.67 -2.11 -12.63
N ILE A 105 -0.20 -2.04 -13.64
CA ILE A 105 -1.65 -2.15 -13.45
C ILE A 105 -2.06 -3.60 -13.20
N GLY A 106 -1.71 -4.50 -14.12
CA GLY A 106 -2.07 -5.92 -14.05
C GLY A 106 -1.41 -6.61 -12.86
N GLY A 107 -0.10 -6.38 -12.67
CA GLY A 107 0.60 -6.89 -11.49
C GLY A 107 0.06 -6.30 -10.19
N GLY A 108 -0.30 -5.02 -10.15
CA GLY A 108 -0.89 -4.38 -8.96
C GLY A 108 -2.24 -4.99 -8.58
N LEU A 109 -3.09 -5.28 -9.57
CA LEU A 109 -4.37 -5.97 -9.37
C LEU A 109 -4.15 -7.40 -8.85
N LEU A 110 -3.24 -8.16 -9.47
CA LEU A 110 -2.89 -9.52 -9.03
C LEU A 110 -2.29 -9.55 -7.62
N ALA A 111 -1.40 -8.60 -7.32
CA ALA A 111 -0.80 -8.44 -6.00
C ALA A 111 -1.86 -8.14 -4.94
N THR A 112 -2.79 -7.22 -5.24
CA THR A 112 -3.90 -6.88 -4.35
C THR A 112 -4.80 -8.11 -4.12
N ALA A 113 -5.20 -8.81 -5.18
CA ALA A 113 -6.03 -10.01 -5.07
C ALA A 113 -5.35 -11.12 -4.24
N SER A 114 -4.05 -11.33 -4.47
CA SER A 114 -3.22 -12.26 -3.69
C SER A 114 -3.16 -11.85 -2.22
N GLY A 115 -2.94 -10.56 -1.96
CA GLY A 115 -3.00 -9.97 -0.63
C GLY A 115 -4.33 -10.24 0.06
N CYS A 116 -5.45 -9.93 -0.61
CA CYS A 116 -6.79 -10.18 -0.08
C CYS A 116 -7.01 -11.65 0.29
N TYR A 117 -6.59 -12.57 -0.58
CA TYR A 117 -6.68 -14.01 -0.34
C TYR A 117 -5.88 -14.44 0.90
N ILE A 118 -4.63 -13.96 1.02
CA ILE A 118 -3.76 -14.22 2.18
C ILE A 118 -4.39 -13.65 3.45
N GLY A 119 -4.86 -12.39 3.41
CA GLY A 119 -5.48 -11.72 4.55
C GLY A 119 -6.73 -12.44 5.04
N TYR A 120 -7.59 -12.87 4.12
CA TYR A 120 -8.77 -13.67 4.42
C TYR A 120 -8.42 -15.02 5.06
N TYR A 121 -7.44 -15.73 4.50
CA TYR A 121 -7.01 -17.03 5.00
C TYR A 121 -6.40 -16.95 6.40
N LEU A 122 -5.56 -15.94 6.65
CA LEU A 122 -4.97 -15.70 7.96
C LEU A 122 -6.00 -15.25 9.00
N GLY A 123 -6.96 -14.40 8.60
CA GLY A 123 -8.05 -13.95 9.47
C GLY A 123 -8.93 -15.10 9.94
N THR A 124 -9.40 -15.94 9.00
CA THR A 124 -10.31 -17.06 9.29
C THR A 124 -9.66 -18.17 10.13
N ARG A 125 -8.36 -18.44 9.96
CA ARG A 125 -7.64 -19.48 10.74
C ARG A 125 -7.55 -19.16 12.22
N GLU A 126 -7.42 -17.88 12.56
CA GLU A 126 -7.22 -17.45 13.95
C GLU A 126 -8.53 -17.21 14.69
N VAL A 127 -9.61 -16.85 13.99
CA VAL A 127 -10.95 -16.77 14.59
C VAL A 127 -11.49 -18.15 15.00
N ARG A 128 -10.99 -19.24 14.37
CA ARG A 128 -11.35 -20.62 14.72
C ARG A 128 -10.56 -21.21 15.90
N ARG A 129 -9.59 -20.49 16.46
CA ARG A 129 -8.87 -20.87 17.69
C ARG A 129 -9.45 -20.15 18.90
#